data_AF-A0A077NDN1-F1
#
_entry.id   AF-A0A077NDN1-F1
#
_cell.length_a   1.000
_cell.length_b   1.000
_cell.length_c   1.000
_cell.angle_alpha   90.00
_cell.angle_beta   90.00
_cell.angle_gamma   90.00
#
_symmetry.space_group_name_H-M   'P 1'
#
loop_
_entity.id
_entity.type
_entity.pdbx_description
1 polymer ?
#
loop_
_entity_poly.entity_id
_entity_poly.type
_entity_poly.pdbx_seq_one_letter_code
_entity_poly.pdbx_strand_id
1 'polypeptide(L)'
;MSDIGEKTAPPPRLRAGVLKSSLNIELHTYYAIRLWEGRRREEMTNPRKFSDILGMPQVIKRAGTISADSAADNPYADVWLVKLEQTLDAASANLQQSITTLQDTLTSLPEHVTLSSVSSVEPLNIGVYSHSPLGYRCVWLLVGYDQLAMKTFQAFHYGLISRSERDASLHNGSHAIRQVWRP
;
A
#
# COMPACT_ATOMS: atom_id res chain seq x y z
N MET A 1 -57.84 -6.81 -43.19
CA MET A 1 -56.45 -6.45 -43.54
C MET A 1 -56.17 -5.10 -42.88
N SER A 2 -55.52 -5.10 -41.72
CA SER A 2 -55.15 -3.88 -40.98
C SER A 2 -53.96 -4.23 -40.08
N ASP A 3 -52.91 -3.42 -40.22
CA ASP A 3 -51.54 -3.66 -39.79
C ASP A 3 -51.34 -4.03 -38.32
N ILE A 4 -50.53 -5.06 -38.10
CA ILE A 4 -49.88 -5.35 -36.83
C ILE A 4 -48.65 -4.43 -36.78
N GLY A 5 -48.77 -3.34 -36.04
CA GLY A 5 -47.66 -2.42 -35.80
C GLY A 5 -46.51 -3.12 -35.08
N GLU A 6 -45.50 -3.52 -35.86
CA GLU A 6 -44.24 -4.06 -35.36
C GLU A 6 -43.50 -2.96 -34.59
N LYS A 7 -43.55 -3.04 -33.26
CA LYS A 7 -42.83 -2.15 -32.36
C LYS A 7 -41.35 -2.51 -32.41
N THR A 8 -40.64 -1.95 -33.38
CA THR A 8 -39.20 -2.14 -33.55
C THR A 8 -38.46 -1.67 -32.29
N ALA A 9 -37.78 -2.62 -31.64
CA ALA A 9 -36.90 -2.32 -30.51
C ALA A 9 -35.76 -1.40 -30.96
N PRO A 10 -35.31 -0.44 -30.13
CA PRO A 10 -34.21 0.44 -30.50
C PRO A 10 -32.95 -0.39 -30.79
N PRO A 11 -32.13 0.03 -31.78
CA PRO A 11 -30.96 -0.73 -32.20
C PRO A 11 -30.01 -0.98 -31.01
N PRO A 12 -29.36 -2.15 -30.94
CA PRO A 12 -28.43 -2.46 -29.86
C PRO A 12 -27.35 -1.38 -29.80
N ARG A 13 -27.20 -0.75 -28.63
CA ARG A 13 -26.17 0.26 -28.42
C ARG A 13 -24.80 -0.42 -28.48
N LEU A 14 -24.09 -0.27 -29.59
CA LEU A 14 -22.68 -0.65 -29.75
C LEU A 14 -21.77 0.32 -28.95
N ARG A 15 -21.98 0.42 -27.64
CA ARG A 15 -21.15 1.23 -26.75
C ARG A 15 -20.88 0.45 -25.47
N ALA A 16 -19.60 0.24 -25.18
CA ALA A 16 -19.18 -0.31 -23.91
C ALA A 16 -19.61 0.61 -22.76
N GLY A 17 -20.04 0.02 -21.64
CA GLY A 17 -20.34 0.74 -20.41
C GLY A 17 -19.08 1.25 -19.70
N VAL A 18 -19.27 1.99 -18.60
CA VAL A 18 -18.17 2.50 -17.77
C VAL A 18 -17.43 1.33 -17.12
N LEU A 19 -16.10 1.34 -17.19
CA LEU A 19 -15.25 0.37 -16.50
C LEU A 19 -15.35 0.58 -14.99
N LYS A 20 -15.63 -0.51 -14.26
CA LYS A 20 -15.64 -0.54 -12.79
C LYS A 20 -14.72 -1.64 -12.32
N SER A 21 -13.88 -1.34 -11.33
CA SER A 21 -13.08 -2.31 -10.61
C SER A 21 -13.09 -1.97 -9.12
N SER A 22 -13.01 -3.00 -8.29
CA SER A 22 -12.80 -2.89 -6.85
C SER A 22 -11.43 -3.44 -6.50
N LEU A 23 -10.66 -2.74 -5.67
CA LEU A 23 -9.40 -3.24 -5.14
C LEU A 23 -9.62 -3.68 -3.69
N ASN A 24 -9.26 -4.92 -3.39
CA ASN A 24 -9.19 -5.44 -2.02
C ASN A 24 -7.75 -5.85 -1.73
N ILE A 25 -7.30 -5.58 -0.51
CA ILE A 25 -5.98 -5.99 -0.01
C ILE A 25 -6.13 -6.78 1.28
N GLU A 26 -5.16 -7.65 1.54
CA GLU A 26 -5.00 -8.39 2.79
C GLU A 26 -3.76 -7.88 3.50
N LEU A 27 -3.90 -7.49 4.78
CA LEU A 27 -2.76 -7.15 5.64
C LEU A 27 -2.55 -8.25 6.67
N HIS A 28 -1.39 -8.87 6.65
CA HIS A 28 -1.05 -10.02 7.49
C HIS A 28 -0.31 -9.62 8.77
N THR A 29 0.39 -8.47 8.78
CA THR A 29 1.18 -8.06 9.95
C THR A 29 0.54 -6.91 10.71
N TYR A 30 0.65 -6.97 12.04
CA TYR A 30 0.30 -5.86 12.92
C TYR A 30 1.05 -4.56 12.55
N TYR A 31 2.25 -4.67 12.00
CA TYR A 31 3.05 -3.52 11.56
C TYR A 31 2.40 -2.79 10.39
N ALA A 32 1.95 -3.52 9.37
CA ALA A 32 1.22 -2.92 8.25
C ALA A 32 -0.16 -2.39 8.67
N ILE A 33 -0.88 -3.12 9.54
CA ILE A 33 -2.17 -2.67 10.09
C ILE A 33 -2.02 -1.35 10.85
N ARG A 34 -0.98 -1.20 11.68
CA ARG A 34 -0.70 0.07 12.38
C ARG A 34 -0.35 1.21 11.45
N LEU A 35 0.29 0.94 10.31
CA LEU A 35 0.54 1.95 9.29
C LEU A 35 -0.73 2.32 8.53
N TRP A 36 -1.63 1.36 8.33
CA TRP A 36 -2.95 1.60 7.76
C TRP A 36 -3.79 2.52 8.66
N GLU A 37 -3.91 2.17 9.95
CA GLU A 37 -4.67 2.94 10.93
C GLU A 37 -4.07 4.32 11.19
N GLY A 38 -2.73 4.40 11.22
CA GLY A 38 -2.03 5.56 11.73
C GLY A 38 -2.12 5.65 13.26
N ARG A 39 -1.98 6.86 13.79
CA ARG A 39 -2.15 7.12 15.23
C ARG A 39 -2.73 8.51 15.43
N ARG A 40 -3.94 8.57 15.99
CA ARG A 40 -4.58 9.83 16.36
C ARG A 40 -4.08 10.32 17.72
N ARG A 41 -3.77 11.61 17.82
CA ARG A 41 -3.34 12.24 19.08
C ARG A 41 -4.37 12.09 20.22
N GLU A 42 -5.65 12.12 19.88
CA GLU A 42 -6.78 12.09 20.83
C GLU A 42 -6.91 10.75 21.59
N GLU A 43 -6.41 9.66 20.99
CA GLU A 43 -6.49 8.32 21.57
C GLU A 43 -5.37 8.06 22.61
N MET A 44 -4.51 9.05 22.88
CA MET A 44 -3.35 8.90 23.75
C MET A 44 -3.55 9.54 25.13
N THR A 45 -3.07 8.85 26.16
CA THR A 45 -3.11 9.28 27.58
C THR A 45 -2.43 10.64 27.83
N ASN A 46 -1.50 11.06 26.96
CA ASN A 46 -0.85 12.37 27.06
C ASN A 46 -0.72 13.04 25.68
N PRO A 47 -1.77 13.71 25.18
CA PRO A 47 -1.85 14.22 23.81
C PRO A 47 -0.82 15.32 23.49
N ARG A 48 -0.25 15.98 24.50
CA ARG A 48 0.78 17.03 24.31
C ARG A 48 2.16 16.47 23.96
N LYS A 49 2.42 15.18 24.18
CA LYS A 49 3.74 14.56 24.00
C LYS A 49 3.93 13.88 22.64
N PHE A 50 2.84 13.58 21.92
CA PHE A 50 2.89 12.79 20.70
C PHE A 50 2.34 13.53 19.48
N SER A 51 3.05 13.43 18.36
CA SER A 51 2.58 13.88 17.06
C SER A 51 1.61 12.89 16.44
N ASP A 52 0.64 13.44 15.73
CA ASP A 52 -0.31 12.70 14.90
C ASP A 52 0.47 11.94 13.81
N ILE A 53 0.13 10.67 13.61
CA ILE A 53 0.68 9.86 12.54
C ILE A 53 -0.44 9.61 11.56
N LEU A 54 -0.27 10.07 10.32
CA LEU A 54 -1.21 9.80 9.25
C LEU A 54 -1.29 8.29 8.99
N GLY A 55 -2.53 7.80 8.95
CA GLY A 55 -2.86 6.48 8.44
C GLY A 55 -3.00 6.49 6.92
N MET A 56 -2.93 5.32 6.30
CA MET A 56 -2.99 5.21 4.85
C MET A 56 -4.24 5.82 4.18
N PRO A 57 -5.47 5.70 4.73
CA PRO A 57 -6.64 6.35 4.12
C PRO A 57 -6.46 7.87 3.94
N GLN A 58 -5.78 8.53 4.88
CA GLN A 58 -5.53 9.97 4.83
C GLN A 58 -4.46 10.30 3.78
N VAL A 59 -3.45 9.44 3.65
CA VAL A 59 -2.40 9.56 2.62
C VAL A 59 -3.01 9.42 1.23
N ILE A 60 -3.83 8.38 1.02
CA ILE A 60 -4.52 8.13 -0.26
C ILE A 60 -5.36 9.34 -0.64
N LYS A 61 -6.11 9.89 0.31
CA LYS A 61 -6.89 11.12 0.10
C LYS A 61 -6.00 12.29 -0.32
N ARG A 62 -4.88 12.53 0.38
CA ARG A 62 -3.94 13.62 0.06
C ARG A 62 -3.31 13.45 -1.32
N ALA A 63 -2.87 12.25 -1.67
CA ALA A 63 -2.34 11.95 -3.00
C ALA A 63 -3.40 12.21 -4.08
N GLY A 64 -4.66 11.88 -3.81
CA GLY A 64 -5.80 12.21 -4.68
C GLY A 64 -5.97 13.72 -4.88
N THR A 65 -5.95 14.49 -3.79
CA THR A 65 -6.06 15.96 -3.84
C THR A 65 -4.91 16.60 -4.61
N ILE A 66 -3.66 16.21 -4.34
CA ILE A 66 -2.49 16.76 -5.04
C ILE A 66 -2.58 16.46 -6.54
N SER A 67 -2.99 15.25 -6.93
CA SER A 67 -3.18 14.91 -8.34
C SER A 67 -4.30 15.70 -9.01
N ALA A 68 -5.41 15.94 -8.30
CA ALA A 68 -6.52 16.73 -8.82
C ALA A 68 -6.14 18.21 -8.98
N ASP A 69 -5.42 18.78 -8.00
CA ASP A 69 -4.98 20.17 -8.04
C ASP A 69 -3.95 20.41 -9.15
N SER A 70 -3.03 19.46 -9.34
CA SER A 70 -2.07 19.48 -10.46
C SER A 70 -2.78 19.42 -11.82
N ALA A 71 -3.79 18.56 -11.95
CA ALA A 71 -4.62 18.50 -13.16
C ALA A 71 -5.48 19.76 -13.40
N ALA A 72 -5.62 20.64 -12.39
CA ALA A 72 -6.29 21.93 -12.48
C ALA A 72 -5.30 23.10 -12.65
N ASP A 73 -4.09 22.83 -13.16
CA ASP A 73 -3.04 23.80 -13.45
C ASP A 73 -2.54 24.59 -12.22
N ASN A 74 -2.53 23.95 -11.03
CA ASN A 74 -1.91 24.54 -9.84
C ASN A 74 -0.38 24.30 -9.83
N PRO A 75 0.46 25.34 -10.01
CA PRO A 75 1.90 25.17 -10.13
C PRO A 75 2.56 24.65 -8.84
N TYR A 76 1.97 24.90 -7.67
CA TYR A 76 2.47 24.34 -6.42
C TYR A 76 2.15 22.85 -6.32
N ALA A 77 0.98 22.43 -6.78
CA ALA A 77 0.59 21.02 -6.78
C ALA A 77 1.47 20.19 -7.73
N ASP A 78 1.90 20.74 -8.86
CA ASP A 78 2.81 20.07 -9.79
C ASP A 78 4.15 19.73 -9.15
N VAL A 79 4.77 20.70 -8.46
CA VAL A 79 6.04 20.50 -7.74
C VAL A 79 5.86 19.42 -6.66
N TRP A 80 4.74 19.45 -5.95
CA TRP A 80 4.41 18.45 -4.93
C TRP A 80 4.18 17.06 -5.52
N LEU A 81 3.52 16.97 -6.67
CA LEU A 81 3.23 15.73 -7.37
C LEU A 81 4.54 15.05 -7.80
N VAL A 82 5.45 15.80 -8.43
CA VAL A 82 6.78 15.30 -8.82
C VAL A 82 7.56 14.81 -7.60
N LYS A 83 7.59 15.58 -6.52
CA LYS A 83 8.26 15.18 -5.27
C LYS A 83 7.67 13.88 -4.71
N LEU A 84 6.34 13.76 -4.70
CA LEU A 84 5.64 12.57 -4.22
C LEU A 84 6.00 11.34 -5.07
N GLU A 85 6.02 11.48 -6.39
CA GLU A 85 6.41 10.41 -7.32
C GLU A 85 7.84 9.94 -7.07
N GLN A 86 8.79 10.88 -7.01
CA GLN A 86 10.20 10.56 -6.75
C GLN A 86 10.39 9.88 -5.39
N THR A 87 9.68 10.35 -4.36
CA THR A 87 9.76 9.75 -3.02
C THR A 87 9.16 8.35 -3.01
N LEU A 88 8.04 8.13 -3.73
CA LEU A 88 7.44 6.81 -3.90
C LEU A 88 8.39 5.84 -4.62
N ASP A 89 9.05 6.28 -5.69
CA ASP A 89 10.00 5.45 -6.43
C ASP A 89 11.21 5.07 -5.58
N ALA A 90 11.79 6.04 -4.87
CA ALA A 90 12.91 5.78 -3.96
C ALA A 90 12.52 4.82 -2.82
N ALA A 91 11.35 5.03 -2.20
CA ALA A 91 10.87 4.16 -1.12
C ALA A 91 10.56 2.74 -1.64
N SER A 92 9.94 2.62 -2.81
CA SER A 92 9.62 1.33 -3.43
C SER A 92 10.88 0.55 -3.79
N ALA A 93 11.88 1.22 -4.37
CA ALA A 93 13.16 0.59 -4.71
C ALA A 93 13.91 0.11 -3.46
N ASN A 94 13.98 0.94 -2.41
CA ASN A 94 14.61 0.58 -1.14
C ASN A 94 13.92 -0.64 -0.49
N LEU A 95 12.59 -0.64 -0.50
CA LEU A 95 11.79 -1.70 0.08
C LEU A 95 11.97 -3.01 -0.69
N GLN A 96 11.92 -2.95 -2.02
CA GLN A 96 12.15 -4.10 -2.89
C GLN A 96 13.55 -4.69 -2.67
N GLN A 97 14.57 -3.85 -2.57
CA GLN A 97 15.94 -4.31 -2.28
C GLN A 97 16.00 -5.07 -0.95
N SER A 98 15.34 -4.54 0.09
CA SER A 98 15.29 -5.17 1.41
C SER A 98 14.54 -6.51 1.39
N ILE A 99 13.44 -6.58 0.64
CA ILE A 99 12.68 -7.84 0.44
C ILE A 99 13.54 -8.87 -0.28
N THR A 100 14.28 -8.48 -1.31
CA THR A 100 15.19 -9.38 -2.04
C THR A 100 16.28 -9.93 -1.11
N THR A 101 16.94 -9.08 -0.31
CA THR A 101 17.96 -9.54 0.64
C THR A 101 17.42 -10.55 1.67
N LEU A 102 16.20 -10.32 2.18
CA LEU A 102 15.54 -11.27 3.08
C LEU A 102 15.16 -12.57 2.35
N GLN A 103 14.71 -12.47 1.10
CA GLN A 103 14.42 -13.63 0.28
C GLN A 103 15.66 -14.47 0.04
N ASP A 104 16.79 -13.86 -0.30
CA ASP A 104 18.07 -14.55 -0.51
C ASP A 104 18.48 -15.32 0.76
N THR A 105 18.34 -14.67 1.92
CA THR A 105 18.59 -15.28 3.24
C THR A 105 17.67 -16.47 3.53
N LEU A 106 16.39 -16.36 3.18
CA LEU A 106 15.42 -17.46 3.34
C LEU A 106 15.69 -18.62 2.38
N THR A 107 16.35 -18.37 1.25
CA THR A 107 16.69 -19.39 0.26
C THR A 107 18.08 -20.00 0.43
N SER A 108 18.96 -19.41 1.25
CA SER A 108 20.33 -19.89 1.47
C SER A 108 20.42 -21.09 2.43
N LEU A 109 19.48 -22.02 2.32
CA LEU A 109 19.37 -23.19 3.19
C LEU A 109 20.01 -24.43 2.56
N PRO A 110 20.38 -25.45 3.36
CA PRO A 110 20.87 -26.72 2.83
C PRO A 110 19.87 -27.37 1.85
N GLU A 111 20.37 -28.14 0.89
CA GLU A 111 19.57 -28.69 -0.23
C GLU A 111 18.31 -29.49 0.18
N HIS A 112 18.31 -30.06 1.38
CA HIS A 112 17.20 -30.86 1.90
C HIS A 112 16.21 -30.08 2.78
N VAL A 113 16.37 -28.76 2.90
CA VAL A 113 15.50 -27.89 3.70
C VAL A 113 14.69 -27.00 2.76
N THR A 114 13.37 -27.02 2.93
CA THR A 114 12.45 -26.12 2.20
C THR A 114 11.56 -25.39 3.19
N LEU A 115 11.33 -24.10 2.95
CA LEU A 115 10.41 -23.27 3.73
C LEU A 115 9.17 -22.97 2.90
N SER A 116 7.99 -23.09 3.52
CA SER A 116 6.75 -22.59 2.94
C SER A 116 6.70 -21.07 2.99
N SER A 117 5.77 -20.45 2.24
CA SER A 117 5.46 -19.04 2.42
C SER A 117 4.81 -18.79 3.78
N VAL A 118 5.17 -17.69 4.42
CA VAL A 118 4.53 -17.20 5.64
C VAL A 118 3.26 -16.41 5.31
N SER A 119 2.22 -16.56 6.12
CA SER A 119 0.99 -15.77 6.06
C SER A 119 0.31 -15.73 7.43
N SER A 120 -0.49 -14.69 7.69
CA SER A 120 -1.39 -14.67 8.86
C SER A 120 -2.53 -15.66 8.69
N VAL A 121 -2.91 -16.32 9.78
CA VAL A 121 -4.11 -17.19 9.83
C VAL A 121 -5.40 -16.36 9.70
N GLU A 122 -5.37 -15.11 10.16
CA GLU A 122 -6.49 -14.18 10.11
C GLU A 122 -6.00 -12.82 9.58
N PRO A 123 -5.83 -12.67 8.26
CA PRO A 123 -5.45 -11.39 7.66
C PRO A 123 -6.60 -10.37 7.71
N LEU A 124 -6.25 -9.08 7.83
CA LEU A 124 -7.21 -8.00 7.75
C LEU A 124 -7.53 -7.69 6.28
N ASN A 125 -8.77 -7.94 5.88
CA ASN A 125 -9.30 -7.66 4.55
C ASN A 125 -9.83 -6.22 4.45
N ILE A 126 -9.35 -5.48 3.46
CA ILE A 126 -9.66 -4.05 3.30
C ILE A 126 -10.02 -3.74 1.84
N GLY A 127 -11.21 -3.18 1.63
CA GLY A 127 -11.58 -2.55 0.37
C GLY A 127 -10.93 -1.18 0.24
N VAL A 128 -10.21 -0.95 -0.85
CA VAL A 128 -9.44 0.27 -1.09
C VAL A 128 -9.93 0.98 -2.32
N TYR A 129 -10.10 2.30 -2.19
CA TYR A 129 -10.44 3.17 -3.31
C TYR A 129 -9.58 4.43 -3.27
N SER A 130 -8.95 4.72 -4.40
CA SER A 130 -8.21 5.96 -4.63
C SER A 130 -8.74 6.65 -5.89
N HIS A 131 -8.81 7.98 -5.84
CA HIS A 131 -9.17 8.82 -6.98
C HIS A 131 -7.95 9.18 -7.86
N SER A 132 -6.72 8.80 -7.45
CA SER A 132 -5.52 8.98 -8.26
C SER A 132 -4.63 7.74 -8.30
N PRO A 133 -3.85 7.55 -9.39
CA PRO A 133 -2.84 6.49 -9.47
C PRO A 133 -1.82 6.54 -8.33
N LEU A 134 -1.42 7.73 -7.88
CA LEU A 134 -0.47 7.89 -6.78
C LEU A 134 -1.01 7.36 -5.46
N GLY A 135 -2.31 7.52 -5.18
CA GLY A 135 -2.92 6.91 -4.01
C GLY A 135 -2.86 5.38 -4.04
N TYR A 136 -3.01 4.75 -5.21
CA TYR A 136 -2.80 3.30 -5.33
C TYR A 136 -1.31 2.91 -5.20
N ARG A 137 -0.37 3.71 -5.70
CA ARG A 137 1.07 3.49 -5.48
C ARG A 137 1.44 3.52 -4.00
N CYS A 138 0.82 4.41 -3.21
CA CYS A 138 0.94 4.36 -1.75
C CYS A 138 0.49 2.99 -1.21
N VAL A 139 -0.66 2.48 -1.65
CA VAL A 139 -1.18 1.17 -1.22
C VAL A 139 -0.20 0.04 -1.55
N TRP A 140 0.39 0.03 -2.75
CA TRP A 140 1.41 -0.96 -3.13
C TRP A 140 2.64 -0.91 -2.21
N LEU A 141 3.07 0.29 -1.84
CA LEU A 141 4.17 0.46 -0.91
C LEU A 141 3.84 -0.10 0.49
N LEU A 142 2.60 0.07 0.98
CA LEU A 142 2.16 -0.57 2.23
C LEU A 142 2.18 -2.10 2.14
N VAL A 143 1.61 -2.65 1.05
CA VAL A 143 1.57 -4.11 0.85
C VAL A 143 2.97 -4.69 0.74
N GLY A 144 3.89 -4.01 0.04
CA GLY A 144 5.30 -4.39 0.01
C GLY A 144 5.93 -4.42 1.41
N TYR A 145 5.55 -3.50 2.29
CA TYR A 145 6.08 -3.50 3.66
C TYR A 145 5.48 -4.60 4.51
N ASP A 146 4.21 -4.94 4.30
CA ASP A 146 3.61 -6.11 4.92
C ASP A 146 4.37 -7.38 4.52
N GLN A 147 4.72 -7.51 3.24
CA GLN A 147 5.56 -8.60 2.73
C GLN A 147 6.97 -8.61 3.37
N LEU A 148 7.61 -7.44 3.49
CA LEU A 148 8.89 -7.31 4.18
C LEU A 148 8.76 -7.79 5.63
N ALA A 149 7.77 -7.29 6.38
CA ALA A 149 7.59 -7.63 7.78
C ALA A 149 7.35 -9.13 7.97
N MET A 150 6.52 -9.75 7.12
CA MET A 150 6.32 -11.20 7.11
C MET A 150 7.64 -11.97 6.92
N LYS A 151 8.43 -11.64 5.89
CA LYS A 151 9.72 -12.30 5.62
C LYS A 151 10.74 -12.09 6.74
N THR A 152 10.77 -10.88 7.30
CA THR A 152 11.62 -10.55 8.46
C THR A 152 11.29 -11.43 9.66
N PHE A 153 10.00 -11.61 9.98
CA PHE A 153 9.60 -12.52 11.06
C PHE A 153 9.88 -13.98 10.74
N GLN A 154 9.69 -14.41 9.50
CA GLN A 154 10.02 -15.76 9.07
C GLN A 154 11.52 -16.05 9.24
N ALA A 155 12.38 -15.17 8.72
CA ALA A 155 13.83 -15.30 8.84
C ALA A 155 14.28 -15.31 10.31
N PHE A 156 13.70 -14.45 11.14
CA PHE A 156 14.00 -14.42 12.57
C PHE A 156 13.52 -15.69 13.30
N HIS A 157 12.32 -16.18 12.98
CA HIS A 157 11.74 -17.38 13.60
C HIS A 157 12.61 -18.62 13.38
N TYR A 158 13.19 -18.75 12.19
CA TYR A 158 14.12 -19.84 11.86
C TYR A 158 15.58 -19.55 12.23
N GLY A 159 15.86 -18.44 12.92
CA GLY A 159 17.21 -18.12 13.40
C GLY A 159 18.20 -17.69 12.32
N LEU A 160 17.72 -17.27 11.15
CA LEU A 160 18.56 -16.84 10.02
C LEU A 160 19.07 -15.40 10.17
N ILE A 161 18.39 -14.60 11.00
CA ILE A 161 18.79 -13.22 11.34
C ILE A 161 18.72 -13.00 12.84
N SER A 162 19.54 -12.07 13.33
CA SER A 162 19.53 -11.61 14.71
C SER A 162 18.29 -10.77 15.04
N ARG A 163 18.04 -10.60 16.33
CA ARG A 163 17.00 -9.69 16.84
C ARG A 163 17.23 -8.24 16.38
N SER A 164 18.47 -7.79 16.36
CA SER A 164 18.83 -6.43 15.91
C SER A 164 18.56 -6.22 14.43
N GLU A 165 18.88 -7.21 13.58
CA GLU A 165 18.60 -7.13 12.14
C GLU A 165 17.09 -7.11 11.87
N ARG A 166 16.32 -7.93 12.59
CA ARG A 166 14.86 -7.90 12.54
C ARG A 166 14.30 -6.52 12.88
N ASP A 167 14.72 -5.97 14.03
CA ASP A 167 14.22 -4.68 14.51
C ASP A 167 14.63 -3.54 13.56
N ALA A 168 15.85 -3.58 13.02
CA ALA A 168 16.34 -2.63 12.02
C ALA A 168 15.55 -2.71 10.70
N SER A 169 15.30 -3.92 10.19
CA SER A 169 14.52 -4.14 8.97
C SER A 169 13.10 -3.57 9.10
N LEU A 170 12.40 -3.87 10.20
CA LEU A 170 11.06 -3.36 10.47
C LEU A 170 11.04 -1.84 10.63
N HIS A 171 12.05 -1.29 11.33
CA HIS A 171 12.19 0.16 11.53
C HIS A 171 12.43 0.89 10.21
N ASN A 172 13.46 0.49 9.45
CA ASN A 172 13.86 1.10 8.20
C ASN A 172 12.73 1.04 7.16
N GLY A 173 12.07 -0.12 7.04
CA GLY A 173 10.90 -0.26 6.19
C GLY A 173 9.78 0.71 6.57
N SER A 174 9.41 0.78 7.86
CA SER A 174 8.36 1.71 8.31
C SER A 174 8.74 3.18 8.10
N HIS A 175 10.01 3.51 8.23
CA HIS A 175 10.52 4.86 8.04
C HIS A 175 10.42 5.28 6.57
N ALA A 176 10.80 4.40 5.63
CA ALA A 176 10.69 4.65 4.20
C ALA A 176 9.25 5.00 3.78
N ILE A 177 8.25 4.28 4.30
CA ILE A 177 6.85 4.60 3.98
C ILE A 177 6.41 5.91 4.65
N ARG A 178 6.84 6.17 5.89
CA ARG A 178 6.49 7.41 6.60
C ARG A 178 7.06 8.67 5.94
N GLN A 179 8.17 8.57 5.21
CA GLN A 179 8.72 9.68 4.45
C GLN A 179 7.80 10.10 3.31
N VAL A 180 7.11 9.16 2.65
CA VAL A 180 6.12 9.45 1.60
C VAL A 180 4.93 10.24 2.17
N TRP A 181 4.56 9.99 3.43
CA TRP A 181 3.37 10.56 4.07
C TRP A 181 3.58 11.92 4.72
N ARG A 182 4.84 12.34 4.88
CA ARG A 182 5.23 13.67 5.35
C ARG A 182 5.88 14.44 4.20
N PRO A 183 5.12 14.84 3.19
CA PRO A 183 5.62 15.71 2.14
C PRO A 183 6.14 17.04 2.73
#